data_AF-A0A975CCI7-F1
#
_entry.id   AF-A0A975CCI7-F1
#
_cell.length_a   1.000
_cell.length_b   1.000
_cell.length_c   1.000
_cell.angle_alpha   90.00
_cell.angle_beta   90.00
_cell.angle_gamma   90.00
#
_symmetry.space_group_name_H-M   'P 1'
#
loop_
_entity.id
_entity.type
_entity.pdbx_description
1 polymer ?
#
loop_
_entity_poly.entity_id
_entity_poly.type
_entity_poly.pdbx_seq_one_letter_code
_entity_poly.pdbx_strand_id
1 'polypeptide(L)'
;MSSSVEYDGDYEKTEDKNHIYQHAKTMYEVGGREREGASCCLFLFRLVKDKNSDKALSLTYQHNCTDFTNICNLDSKEIKEHFWKIVKSVRFDE
;
A
#
# COMPACT_ATOMS: atom_id res chain seq x y z
N MET A 1 -11.82 10.85 6.59
CA MET A 1 -10.68 10.02 6.12
C MET A 1 -9.58 10.99 5.74
N SER A 2 -8.33 10.73 6.14
CA SER A 2 -7.22 11.67 6.03
C SER A 2 -6.99 12.08 4.56
N SER A 3 -6.89 13.39 4.31
CA SER A 3 -6.64 14.03 3.01
C SER A 3 -5.23 13.79 2.45
N SER A 4 -4.46 12.88 3.04
CA SER A 4 -3.04 12.65 2.72
C SER A 4 -2.83 11.71 1.53
N VAL A 5 -3.88 10.99 1.13
CA VAL A 5 -3.83 9.97 0.09
C VAL A 5 -5.09 10.15 -0.75
N GLU A 6 -5.05 11.09 -1.70
CA GLU A 6 -6.10 11.28 -2.72
C GLU A 6 -6.12 10.06 -3.65
N TYR A 7 -6.60 8.92 -3.15
CA TYR A 7 -6.86 7.73 -3.94
C TYR A 7 -8.35 7.72 -4.31
N ASP A 8 -8.63 8.01 -5.59
CA ASP A 8 -9.98 8.11 -6.15
C ASP A 8 -10.45 6.78 -6.80
N GLY A 9 -9.89 5.65 -6.34
CA GLY A 9 -10.20 4.32 -6.85
C GLY A 9 -11.00 3.47 -5.87
N ASP A 10 -11.39 2.27 -6.31
CA ASP A 10 -12.10 1.32 -5.45
C ASP A 10 -11.21 0.81 -4.32
N TYR A 11 -11.77 0.80 -3.12
CA TYR A 11 -11.18 0.16 -1.96
C TYR A 11 -11.71 -1.27 -1.83
N GLU A 12 -10.80 -2.23 -1.70
CA GLU A 12 -11.17 -3.58 -1.31
C GLU A 12 -11.33 -3.66 0.22
N LYS A 13 -12.46 -4.24 0.66
CA LYS A 13 -12.77 -4.42 2.09
C LYS A 13 -12.68 -5.90 2.46
N THR A 14 -11.87 -6.21 3.46
CA THR A 14 -11.81 -7.55 4.07
C THR A 14 -11.91 -7.44 5.58
N GLU A 15 -12.29 -8.52 6.26
CA GLU A 15 -12.47 -8.52 7.71
C GLU A 15 -11.99 -9.84 8.32
N ASP A 16 -11.51 -9.79 9.56
CA ASP A 16 -11.33 -10.97 10.41
C ASP A 16 -12.16 -10.83 11.71
N LYS A 17 -11.86 -11.65 12.72
CA LYS A 17 -12.55 -11.64 14.01
C LYS A 17 -12.43 -10.29 14.73
N ASN A 18 -11.31 -9.61 14.61
CA ASN A 18 -10.95 -8.45 15.44
C ASN A 18 -10.85 -7.15 14.64
N HIS A 19 -10.59 -7.22 13.34
CA HIS A 19 -10.29 -6.04 12.53
C HIS A 19 -11.11 -5.97 11.24
N ILE A 20 -11.39 -4.74 10.84
CA ILE A 20 -11.86 -4.37 9.50
C ILE A 20 -10.68 -3.79 8.75
N TYR A 21 -10.48 -4.24 7.52
CA TYR A 21 -9.40 -3.79 6.70
C TYR A 21 -9.91 -3.19 5.38
N GLN A 22 -9.54 -1.95 5.07
CA GLN A 22 -9.79 -1.31 3.77
C GLN A 22 -8.46 -1.08 3.05
N HIS A 23 -8.27 -1.59 1.83
CA HIS A 23 -7.04 -1.41 1.07
C HIS A 23 -7.27 -0.81 -0.29
N ALA A 24 -6.27 -0.04 -0.70
CA ALA A 24 -6.10 0.43 -2.05
C ALA A 24 -4.68 0.09 -2.49
N LYS A 25 -4.52 -0.18 -3.78
CA LYS A 25 -3.22 -0.31 -4.43
C LYS A 25 -3.22 0.64 -5.61
N THR A 26 -2.18 1.46 -5.71
CA THR A 26 -1.86 2.13 -6.97
C THR A 26 -0.44 1.77 -7.39
N MET A 27 -0.26 1.58 -8.69
CA MET A 27 1.03 1.36 -9.31
C MET A 27 1.10 2.34 -10.47
N TYR A 28 2.13 3.17 -10.47
CA TYR A 28 2.31 4.17 -11.50
C TYR A 28 3.77 4.22 -11.92
N GLU A 29 3.99 4.50 -13.19
CA GLU A 29 5.32 4.69 -13.76
C GLU A 29 5.72 6.17 -13.59
N VAL A 30 6.95 6.39 -13.15
CA VAL A 30 7.55 7.71 -12.98
C VAL A 30 8.77 7.79 -13.88
N GLY A 31 8.72 8.70 -14.86
CA GLY A 31 9.82 8.93 -15.80
C GLY A 31 9.61 8.28 -17.18
N GLY A 32 9.94 9.05 -18.23
CA GLY A 32 10.15 8.59 -19.61
C GLY A 32 8.91 8.22 -20.42
N ARG A 33 8.37 9.17 -21.21
CA ARG A 33 7.41 8.88 -22.31
C ARG A 33 8.01 7.98 -23.42
N GLU A 34 9.30 7.68 -23.35
CA GLU A 34 10.06 6.94 -24.36
C GLU A 34 11.00 5.91 -23.71
N ARG A 35 10.42 4.82 -23.17
CA ARG A 35 10.98 3.45 -22.94
C ARG A 35 12.38 3.21 -22.33
N GLU A 36 13.21 4.21 -22.12
CA GLU A 36 14.50 4.10 -21.41
C GLU A 36 14.43 4.98 -20.16
N GLY A 37 14.48 4.33 -18.99
CA GLY A 37 14.47 5.01 -17.68
C GLY A 37 13.09 5.21 -17.02
N ALA A 38 12.07 4.44 -17.42
CA ALA A 38 10.82 4.39 -16.67
C ALA A 38 11.04 3.67 -15.33
N SER A 39 10.89 4.39 -14.22
CA SER A 39 10.94 3.81 -12.88
C SER A 39 9.54 3.47 -12.40
N CYS A 40 9.33 2.23 -11.98
CA CYS A 40 8.06 1.81 -11.39
C CYS A 40 7.98 2.27 -9.93
N CYS A 41 6.84 2.83 -9.56
CA CYS A 41 6.47 3.15 -8.19
C CYS A 41 5.25 2.31 -7.78
N LEU A 42 5.37 1.59 -6.65
CA LEU A 42 4.27 0.85 -6.05
C LEU A 42 3.88 1.51 -4.72
N PHE A 43 2.61 1.89 -4.63
CA PHE A 43 2.00 2.43 -3.42
C PHE A 43 0.90 1.51 -2.95
N LEU A 44 1.01 1.09 -1.69
CA LEU A 44 0.03 0.29 -0.99
C LEU A 44 -0.52 1.11 0.16
N PHE A 45 -1.84 1.19 0.25
CA PHE A 45 -2.54 1.89 1.31
C PHE A 45 -3.44 0.91 2.05
N ARG A 46 -3.43 0.97 3.39
CA ARG A 46 -4.33 0.22 4.26
C ARG A 46 -4.88 1.11 5.36
N LEU A 47 -6.16 0.94 5.65
CA LEU A 47 -6.76 1.30 6.93
C LEU A 47 -7.09 0.02 7.68
N VAL A 48 -6.60 -0.10 8.91
CA VAL A 48 -6.95 -1.15 9.87
C VAL A 48 -7.79 -0.52 10.95
N LYS A 49 -9.04 -0.96 11.12
CA LYS A 49 -9.93 -0.51 12.18
C LYS A 49 -10.20 -1.67 13.14
N ASP A 50 -10.06 -1.41 14.43
CA ASP A 50 -10.46 -2.37 15.45
C ASP A 50 -11.99 -2.45 15.55
N LYS A 51 -12.53 -3.66 15.70
CA LYS A 51 -13.99 -3.87 15.80
C LYS A 51 -14.54 -3.55 17.19
N ASN A 52 -13.68 -3.57 18.21
CA ASN A 52 -14.07 -3.48 19.61
C ASN A 52 -13.78 -2.10 20.22
N SER A 53 -13.20 -1.17 19.44
CA SER A 53 -12.84 0.17 19.88
C SER A 53 -12.91 1.17 18.72
N ASP A 54 -12.79 2.45 19.05
CA ASP A 54 -12.71 3.52 18.04
C ASP A 54 -11.30 3.70 17.47
N LYS A 55 -10.37 2.78 17.78
CA LYS A 55 -8.99 2.85 17.31
C LYS A 55 -8.89 2.42 15.85
N ALA A 56 -8.14 3.20 15.07
CA ALA A 56 -7.83 2.90 13.69
C ALA A 56 -6.40 3.32 13.36
N LEU A 57 -5.75 2.56 12.47
CA LEU A 57 -4.40 2.80 11.99
C LEU A 57 -4.42 2.87 10.46
N SER A 58 -3.81 3.91 9.92
CA SER A 58 -3.52 3.98 8.49
C SER A 58 -2.05 3.61 8.24
N LEU A 59 -1.83 2.73 7.28
CA LEU A 59 -0.52 2.29 6.83
C LEU A 59 -0.36 2.66 5.36
N THR A 60 0.70 3.39 5.05
CA THR A 60 1.14 3.66 3.68
C THR A 60 2.49 3.00 3.47
N TYR A 61 2.61 2.20 2.42
CA TYR A 61 3.86 1.56 2.04
C TYR A 61 4.20 1.95 0.62
N GLN A 62 5.34 2.60 0.46
CA GLN A 62 5.84 3.05 -0.82
C GLN A 62 7.12 2.28 -1.13
N HIS A 63 7.18 1.75 -2.35
CA HIS A 63 8.39 1.14 -2.89
C HIS A 63 8.67 1.76 -4.25
N ASN A 64 9.87 2.33 -4.38
CA ASN A 64 10.33 2.98 -5.59
C ASN A 64 11.60 2.31 -6.08
N CYS A 65 11.70 2.16 -7.39
CA CYS A 65 12.98 1.95 -8.03
C CYS A 65 13.78 3.25 -8.00
N THR A 66 14.99 3.21 -7.45
CA THR A 66 15.87 4.38 -7.39
C THR A 66 16.80 4.49 -8.59
N ASP A 67 16.93 3.42 -9.36
CA ASP A 67 17.69 3.40 -10.61
C ASP A 67 16.78 3.79 -11.79
N PHE A 68 17.07 4.97 -12.35
CA PHE A 68 16.39 5.53 -13.53
C PHE A 68 17.15 5.23 -14.82
N THR A 69 18.27 4.50 -14.76
CA THR A 69 19.09 4.15 -15.92
C THR A 69 18.77 2.76 -16.45
N ASN A 70 18.22 1.87 -15.62
CA ASN A 70 17.83 0.52 -15.98
C ASN A 70 16.31 0.33 -15.85
N ILE A 71 15.76 -0.58 -16.66
CA ILE A 71 14.36 -1.02 -16.51
C ILE A 71 14.23 -1.70 -15.15
N CYS A 72 13.41 -1.13 -14.28
CA CYS A 72 13.15 -1.71 -12.98
C CYS A 72 11.94 -2.63 -13.03
N ASN A 73 12.20 -3.93 -12.85
CA ASN A 73 11.16 -4.93 -12.65
C ASN A 73 10.87 -5.08 -11.16
N LEU A 74 9.77 -4.49 -10.70
CA LEU A 74 9.29 -4.68 -9.32
C LEU A 74 8.73 -6.09 -9.14
N ASP A 75 9.28 -6.85 -8.20
CA ASP A 75 8.59 -8.04 -7.69
C ASP A 75 7.41 -7.61 -6.81
N SER A 76 6.29 -7.31 -7.48
CA SER A 76 5.07 -6.88 -6.81
C SER A 76 4.49 -7.95 -5.88
N LYS A 77 4.88 -9.23 -6.02
CA LYS A 77 4.42 -10.31 -5.16
C LYS A 77 5.16 -10.26 -3.83
N GLU A 78 6.49 -10.24 -3.84
CA GLU A 78 7.29 -10.15 -2.62
C GLU A 78 6.95 -8.89 -1.81
N ILE A 79 6.82 -7.74 -2.49
CA ILE A 79 6.46 -6.47 -1.84
C ILE A 79 5.09 -6.56 -1.16
N LYS A 80 4.09 -7.15 -1.82
CA LYS A 80 2.75 -7.35 -1.24
C LYS A 80 2.79 -8.30 -0.05
N GLU A 81 3.53 -9.40 -0.14
CA GLU A 81 3.66 -10.36 0.96
C GLU A 81 4.29 -9.70 2.19
N HIS A 82 5.35 -8.92 1.99
CA HIS A 82 5.98 -8.16 3.07
C HIS A 82 5.01 -7.14 3.69
N PHE A 83 4.31 -6.35 2.86
CA PHE A 83 3.30 -5.41 3.33
C PHE A 83 2.22 -6.09 4.18
N TRP A 84 1.72 -7.24 3.74
CA TRP A 84 0.72 -7.99 4.48
C TRP A 84 1.22 -8.54 5.82
N LYS A 85 2.50 -8.87 5.94
CA LYS A 85 3.10 -9.24 7.23
C LYS A 85 3.02 -8.07 8.21
N ILE A 86 3.34 -6.85 7.77
CA ILE A 86 3.25 -5.62 8.58
C ILE A 86 1.80 -5.32 8.97
N VAL A 87 0.87 -5.39 8.03
CA VAL A 87 -0.56 -5.14 8.30
C VAL A 87 -1.10 -6.12 9.36
N LYS A 88 -0.74 -7.40 9.26
CA LYS A 88 -1.20 -8.43 10.20
C LYS A 88 -0.52 -8.39 11.57
N SER A 89 0.64 -7.74 11.67
CA SER A 89 1.32 -7.53 12.96
C SER A 89 0.74 -6.38 13.78
N VAL A 90 -0.16 -5.58 13.19
CA VAL A 90 -0.86 -4.51 13.93
C VAL A 90 -1.65 -5.11 15.09
N ARG A 91 -1.48 -4.50 16.25
CA ARG A 91 -2.25 -4.76 17.47
C ARG A 91 -2.68 -3.42 18.01
N PHE A 92 -3.94 -3.35 18.45
CA PHE A 92 -4.43 -2.22 19.22
C PHE A 92 -4.35 -2.64 20.68
N ASP A 93 -3.51 -1.97 21.46
CA ASP A 93 -3.49 -2.16 22.91
C ASP A 93 -4.84 -1.72 23.50
N GLU A 94 -5.20 -2.18 24.69
CA GLU A 94 -6.45 -1.82 25.39
C GLU A 94 -6.50 -0.33 25.76
#